data_AF-A0A963LVG7-F1
#
_entry.id   AF-A0A963LVG7-F1
#
_cell.length_a   1.000
_cell.length_b   1.000
_cell.length_c   1.000
_cell.angle_alpha   90.00
_cell.angle_beta   90.00
_cell.angle_gamma   90.00
#
_symmetry.space_group_name_H-M   'P 1'
#
loop_
_entity.id
_entity.type
_entity.pdbx_description
1 polymer ?
#
loop_
_entity_poly.entity_id
_entity_poly.type
_entity_poly.pdbx_seq_one_letter_code
_entity_poly.pdbx_strand_id
1 'polypeptide(L)'
;HGTDFERWLIARSFRMVVPLCRLGLLVAMLMLLVVDPLLFANGTWGDRPQHRQLPVWHAAAALYFAVFLLYAPRLAGHRARKACLAWCMALGAALFTWFGSLSWVLSGDMSTYAIFLLTMVCVFSYPGALRRALGVASTAALSASILWFDGGSVFFTSGAAFNLAALTVVALLLDAYLMAMNRALFDEKRLVEHERARADAVLFNALPMSIANELKRNNAVATRRHERVCVLFIDIVGFTRYAAEHPPDAVLQVLDTVFSAFDT
;
A
#
# COMPACT_ATOMS: atom_id res chain seq x y z
N HIS A 1 7.29 -1.15 16.83
CA HIS A 1 6.69 -0.11 15.98
C HIS A 1 7.11 -0.21 14.50
N GLY A 2 8.40 -0.23 14.16
CA GLY A 2 8.83 -0.26 12.75
C GLY A 2 8.38 -1.49 11.93
N THR A 3 8.28 -2.66 12.58
CA THR A 3 7.91 -3.94 11.94
C THR A 3 6.42 -4.04 11.56
N ASP A 4 5.53 -3.36 12.29
CA ASP A 4 4.08 -3.38 12.00
C ASP A 4 3.74 -2.45 10.86
N PHE A 5 4.35 -1.26 10.86
CA PHE A 5 4.24 -0.32 9.75
C PHE A 5 4.79 -0.91 8.45
N GLU A 6 5.96 -1.56 8.50
CA GLU A 6 6.53 -2.26 7.34
C GLU A 6 5.59 -3.36 6.81
N ARG A 7 5.03 -4.19 7.70
CA ARG A 7 4.07 -5.24 7.32
C ARG A 7 2.85 -4.66 6.62
N TRP A 8 2.29 -3.59 7.19
CA TRP A 8 1.15 -2.90 6.60
C TRP A 8 1.48 -2.29 5.24
N LEU A 9 2.66 -1.68 5.10
CA LEU A 9 3.11 -1.02 3.88
C LEU A 9 3.29 -2.06 2.76
N ILE A 10 3.95 -3.18 3.04
CA ILE A 10 4.13 -4.28 2.08
C ILE A 10 2.76 -4.84 1.65
N ALA A 11 1.85 -5.08 2.59
CA ALA A 11 0.52 -5.56 2.25
C ALA A 11 -0.26 -4.57 1.37
N ARG A 12 -0.13 -3.27 1.63
CA ARG A 12 -0.71 -2.21 0.78
C ARG A 12 -0.10 -2.22 -0.62
N SER A 13 1.23 -2.33 -0.73
CA SER A 13 1.93 -2.38 -2.02
C SER A 13 1.45 -3.55 -2.86
N PHE A 14 1.31 -4.76 -2.30
CA PHE A 14 0.76 -5.90 -3.06
C PHE A 14 -0.64 -5.64 -3.61
N ARG A 15 -1.52 -4.98 -2.85
CA ARG A 15 -2.86 -4.62 -3.33
C ARG A 15 -2.85 -3.64 -4.50
N MET A 16 -1.81 -2.81 -4.62
CA MET A 16 -1.65 -1.84 -5.70
C MET A 16 -0.90 -2.44 -6.91
N VAL A 17 0.15 -3.24 -6.67
CA VAL A 17 0.98 -3.83 -7.72
C VAL A 17 0.21 -4.87 -8.54
N VAL A 18 -0.61 -5.72 -7.89
CA VAL A 18 -1.34 -6.78 -8.60
C VAL A 18 -2.26 -6.27 -9.73
N PRO A 19 -3.17 -5.31 -9.52
CA PRO A 19 -4.00 -4.80 -10.61
C PRO A 19 -3.16 -4.09 -11.69
N LEU A 20 -2.09 -3.37 -11.30
CA LEU A 20 -1.19 -2.74 -12.24
C LEU A 20 -0.49 -3.77 -13.15
N CYS A 21 0.01 -4.87 -12.58
CA CYS A 21 0.65 -5.93 -13.36
C CYS A 21 -0.36 -6.65 -14.28
N ARG A 22 -1.64 -6.75 -13.91
CA ARG A 22 -2.67 -7.28 -14.82
C ARG A 22 -2.88 -6.38 -16.03
N LEU A 23 -3.00 -5.07 -15.78
CA LEU A 23 -3.11 -4.08 -16.85
C LEU A 23 -1.86 -4.08 -17.72
N GLY A 24 -0.67 -4.08 -17.10
CA GLY A 24 0.61 -4.15 -17.81
C GLY A 24 0.75 -5.39 -18.66
N LEU A 25 0.33 -6.56 -18.17
CA LEU A 25 0.31 -7.80 -18.94
C LEU A 25 -0.64 -7.71 -20.14
N LEU A 26 -1.85 -7.15 -19.94
CA LEU A 26 -2.82 -6.97 -21.03
C LEU A 26 -2.26 -6.06 -22.12
N VAL A 27 -1.68 -4.92 -21.73
CA VAL A 27 -1.09 -3.96 -22.67
C VAL A 27 0.11 -4.57 -23.40
N ALA A 28 1.02 -5.24 -22.68
CA ALA A 28 2.18 -5.89 -23.28
C ALA A 28 1.79 -7.00 -24.26
N MET A 29 0.77 -7.80 -23.93
CA MET A 29 0.25 -8.84 -24.82
C MET A 29 -0.47 -8.27 -26.04
N LEU A 30 -1.23 -7.19 -25.89
CA LEU A 30 -1.86 -6.49 -27.00
C LEU A 30 -0.80 -5.93 -27.96
N MET A 31 0.27 -5.32 -27.42
CA MET A 31 1.37 -4.83 -28.22
C MET A 31 2.04 -5.97 -28.98
N LEU A 32 2.41 -7.05 -28.28
CA LEU A 32 3.12 -8.18 -28.87
C LEU A 32 2.32 -8.96 -29.93
N LEU A 33 1.03 -9.18 -29.70
CA LEU A 33 0.21 -10.06 -30.54
C LEU A 33 -0.53 -9.34 -31.66
N VAL A 34 -0.79 -8.04 -31.51
CA VAL A 34 -1.61 -7.28 -32.47
C VAL A 34 -0.82 -6.14 -33.07
N VAL A 35 -0.23 -5.28 -32.23
CA VAL A 35 0.38 -4.03 -32.70
C VAL A 35 1.71 -4.29 -33.41
N ASP A 36 2.62 -5.03 -32.79
CA ASP A 36 3.95 -5.31 -33.35
C ASP A 36 3.84 -6.01 -34.72
N PRO A 37 3.05 -7.10 -34.90
CA PRO A 37 2.90 -7.73 -36.20
C PRO A 37 2.27 -6.81 -37.25
N LEU A 38 1.31 -5.98 -36.86
CA LEU A 38 0.64 -5.04 -37.76
C LEU A 38 1.58 -3.92 -38.21
N LEU A 39 2.43 -3.41 -37.31
CA LEU A 39 3.44 -2.40 -37.65
C LEU A 39 4.53 -2.96 -38.57
N PHE A 40 4.95 -4.20 -38.35
CA PHE A 40 5.86 -4.91 -39.27
C PHE A 40 5.21 -5.17 -40.63
N ALA A 41 3.97 -5.67 -40.66
CA ALA A 41 3.26 -5.96 -41.91
C ALA A 41 3.04 -4.71 -42.77
N ASN A 42 2.79 -3.56 -42.13
CA ASN A 42 2.62 -2.28 -42.81
C ASN A 42 3.95 -1.60 -43.18
N GLY A 43 5.11 -2.21 -42.88
CA GLY A 43 6.43 -1.64 -43.18
C GLY A 43 6.74 -0.34 -42.43
N THR A 44 5.97 -0.01 -41.39
CA THR A 44 6.13 1.24 -40.62
C THR A 44 7.40 1.23 -39.78
N TRP A 45 7.82 0.06 -39.31
CA TRP A 45 9.13 -0.14 -38.70
C TRP A 45 10.10 -0.46 -39.83
N GLY A 46 10.87 0.55 -40.23
CA GLY A 46 11.89 0.40 -41.28
C GLY A 46 13.03 -0.56 -40.89
N ASP A 47 14.08 -0.64 -41.70
CA ASP A 47 15.15 -1.65 -41.58
C ASP A 47 16.12 -1.45 -40.40
N ARG A 48 15.84 -0.53 -39.47
CA ARG A 48 16.73 -0.30 -38.33
C ARG A 48 16.72 -1.51 -37.39
N PRO A 49 17.89 -2.06 -37.01
CA PRO A 49 17.98 -3.24 -36.16
C PRO A 49 17.35 -3.02 -34.77
N GLN A 50 17.27 -1.76 -34.30
CA GLN A 50 16.62 -1.41 -33.04
C GLN A 50 15.12 -1.72 -33.03
N HIS A 51 14.42 -1.64 -34.17
CA HIS A 51 12.99 -1.96 -34.22
C HIS A 51 12.70 -3.44 -33.93
N ARG A 52 13.66 -4.34 -34.20
CA ARG A 52 13.53 -5.76 -33.85
C ARG A 52 13.64 -6.03 -32.35
N GLN A 53 14.13 -5.07 -31.55
CA GLN A 53 14.22 -5.22 -30.10
C GLN A 53 12.91 -4.89 -29.38
N LEU A 54 11.98 -4.16 -30.02
CA LEU A 54 10.68 -3.80 -29.44
C LEU A 54 9.83 -5.04 -29.07
N PRO A 55 9.61 -6.02 -29.96
CA PRO A 55 8.85 -7.23 -29.61
C PRO A 55 9.55 -8.07 -28.56
N VAL A 56 10.88 -8.13 -28.58
CA VAL A 56 11.67 -8.84 -27.57
C VAL A 56 11.43 -8.21 -26.20
N TRP A 57 11.39 -6.89 -26.13
CA TRP A 57 11.07 -6.17 -24.90
C TRP A 57 9.63 -6.41 -24.46
N HIS A 58 8.63 -6.33 -25.36
CA HIS A 58 7.23 -6.63 -25.03
C HIS A 58 7.05 -8.05 -24.50
N ALA A 59 7.73 -9.04 -25.10
CA ALA A 59 7.74 -10.41 -24.61
C ALA A 59 8.36 -10.54 -23.21
N ALA A 60 9.49 -9.85 -22.97
CA ALA A 60 10.12 -9.81 -21.65
C ALA A 60 9.23 -9.14 -20.60
N ALA A 61 8.54 -8.05 -20.95
CA ALA A 61 7.59 -7.36 -20.08
C ALA A 61 6.36 -8.21 -19.76
N ALA A 62 5.79 -8.89 -20.77
CA ALA A 62 4.70 -9.83 -20.57
C ALA A 62 5.12 -10.98 -19.65
N LEU A 63 6.30 -11.57 -19.85
CA LEU A 63 6.83 -12.60 -18.97
C LEU A 63 7.02 -12.09 -17.54
N TYR A 64 7.60 -10.90 -17.37
CA TYR A 64 7.78 -10.26 -16.07
C TYR A 64 6.46 -10.12 -15.30
N PHE A 65 5.42 -9.56 -15.95
CA PHE A 65 4.12 -9.39 -15.32
C PHE A 65 3.43 -10.72 -15.05
N ALA A 66 3.50 -11.68 -15.98
CA ALA A 66 2.92 -13.01 -15.82
C ALA A 66 3.55 -13.78 -14.65
N VAL A 67 4.88 -13.79 -14.56
CA VAL A 67 5.62 -14.43 -13.46
C VAL A 67 5.21 -13.78 -12.13
N PHE A 68 5.17 -12.45 -12.04
CA PHE A 68 4.74 -11.78 -10.81
C PHE A 68 3.31 -12.19 -10.41
N LEU A 69 2.36 -12.20 -11.35
CA LEU A 69 0.96 -12.56 -11.08
C LEU A 69 0.78 -14.03 -10.69
N LEU A 70 1.63 -14.93 -11.21
CA LEU A 70 1.65 -16.33 -10.81
C LEU A 70 2.21 -16.51 -9.39
N TYR A 71 3.31 -15.85 -9.05
CA TYR A 71 3.97 -16.02 -7.76
C TYR A 71 3.33 -15.22 -6.62
N ALA A 72 2.79 -14.03 -6.89
CA ALA A 72 2.28 -13.11 -5.86
C ALA A 72 1.21 -13.74 -4.93
N PRO A 73 0.21 -14.50 -5.42
CA PRO A 73 -0.81 -15.12 -4.56
C PRO A 73 -0.25 -16.27 -3.69
N ARG A 74 0.83 -16.92 -4.13
CA ARG A 74 1.42 -18.09 -3.46
C ARG A 74 2.30 -17.72 -2.26
N LEU A 75 2.60 -16.44 -2.09
CA LEU A 75 3.44 -15.94 -1.00
C LEU A 75 2.60 -15.65 0.25
N ALA A 76 2.71 -16.50 1.27
CA ALA A 76 2.05 -16.29 2.57
C ALA A 76 2.91 -15.50 3.58
N GLY A 77 4.24 -15.69 3.55
CA GLY A 77 5.16 -15.13 4.54
C GLY A 77 5.57 -13.67 4.28
N HIS A 78 5.69 -12.88 5.34
CA HIS A 78 6.16 -11.48 5.27
C HIS A 78 7.54 -11.35 4.59
N ARG A 79 8.53 -12.16 5.01
CA ARG A 79 9.88 -12.14 4.44
C ARG A 79 9.87 -12.48 2.95
N ALA A 80 9.05 -13.46 2.56
CA ALA A 80 8.93 -13.90 1.16
C ALA A 80 8.28 -12.81 0.29
N ARG A 81 7.21 -12.17 0.78
CA ARG A 81 6.57 -11.01 0.13
C ARG A 81 7.53 -9.82 -0.01
N LYS A 82 8.29 -9.54 1.05
CA LYS A 82 9.33 -8.49 1.07
C LYS A 82 10.39 -8.74 -0.01
N ALA A 83 10.95 -9.95 -0.04
CA ALA A 83 11.95 -10.34 -1.03
C ALA A 83 11.39 -10.32 -2.46
N CYS A 84 10.17 -10.83 -2.67
CA CYS A 84 9.50 -10.81 -3.97
C CYS A 84 9.33 -9.39 -4.50
N LEU A 85 8.88 -8.44 -3.67
CA LEU A 85 8.77 -7.03 -4.08
C LEU A 85 10.13 -6.43 -4.43
N ALA A 86 11.18 -6.71 -3.64
CA ALA A 86 12.52 -6.21 -3.92
C ALA A 86 13.06 -6.75 -5.26
N TRP A 87 12.89 -8.05 -5.52
CA TRP A 87 13.25 -8.66 -6.80
C TRP A 87 12.44 -8.11 -7.98
N CYS A 88 11.13 -8.01 -7.81
CA CYS A 88 10.23 -7.43 -8.80
C CYS A 88 10.65 -6.00 -9.15
N MET A 89 10.94 -5.19 -8.14
CA MET A 89 11.39 -3.83 -8.28
C MET A 89 12.75 -3.72 -9.01
N ALA A 90 13.73 -4.54 -8.65
CA ALA A 90 15.04 -4.53 -9.30
C ALA A 90 14.95 -5.00 -10.77
N LEU A 91 14.20 -6.07 -11.03
CA LEU A 91 13.99 -6.61 -12.38
C LEU A 91 13.21 -5.62 -13.26
N GLY A 92 12.17 -5.00 -12.70
CA GLY A 92 11.43 -3.92 -13.34
C GLY A 92 12.33 -2.73 -13.66
N ALA A 93 13.17 -2.30 -12.71
CA ALA A 93 14.12 -1.20 -12.94
C ALA A 93 15.04 -1.49 -14.13
N ALA A 94 15.60 -2.70 -14.23
CA ALA A 94 16.43 -3.10 -15.36
C ALA A 94 15.64 -3.15 -16.68
N LEU A 95 14.46 -3.77 -16.68
CA LEU A 95 13.61 -3.92 -17.86
C LEU A 95 13.20 -2.56 -18.44
N PHE A 96 12.75 -1.63 -17.61
CA PHE A 96 12.31 -0.31 -18.08
C PHE A 96 13.47 0.65 -18.37
N THR A 97 14.64 0.45 -17.75
CA THR A 97 15.87 1.14 -18.17
C THR A 97 16.27 0.73 -19.59
N TRP A 98 16.17 -0.56 -19.91
CA TRP A 98 16.37 -1.04 -21.29
C TRP A 98 15.34 -0.44 -22.26
N PHE A 99 14.07 -0.36 -21.87
CA PHE A 99 13.08 0.32 -22.72
C PHE A 99 13.40 1.80 -22.92
N GLY A 100 13.82 2.50 -21.86
CA GLY A 100 14.18 3.90 -21.92
C GLY A 100 15.34 4.16 -22.87
N SER A 101 16.37 3.30 -22.85
CA SER A 101 17.49 3.43 -23.80
C SER A 101 17.05 3.18 -25.24
N LEU A 102 16.16 2.20 -25.47
CA LEU A 102 15.59 1.94 -26.79
C LEU A 102 14.72 3.12 -27.28
N SER A 103 13.86 3.66 -26.40
CA SER A 103 13.00 4.83 -26.66
C SER A 103 13.81 6.07 -27.04
N TRP A 104 14.95 6.30 -26.36
CA TRP A 104 15.88 7.36 -26.71
C TRP A 104 16.46 7.19 -28.11
N VAL A 105 16.99 6.00 -28.41
CA VAL A 105 17.66 5.75 -29.70
C VAL A 105 16.67 5.84 -30.87
N LEU A 106 15.40 5.49 -30.64
CA LEU A 106 14.37 5.53 -31.68
C LEU A 106 13.75 6.92 -31.87
N SER A 107 13.40 7.60 -30.78
CA SER A 107 12.58 8.82 -30.81
C SER A 107 13.17 10.01 -30.07
N GLY A 108 14.24 9.84 -29.28
CA GLY A 108 14.75 10.88 -28.38
C GLY A 108 13.86 11.12 -27.15
N ASP A 109 12.87 10.27 -26.91
CA ASP A 109 11.85 10.49 -25.87
C ASP A 109 12.16 9.73 -24.58
N MET A 110 11.99 10.43 -23.45
CA MET A 110 12.18 9.92 -22.08
C MET A 110 10.87 9.74 -21.30
N SER A 111 9.73 10.04 -21.92
CA SER A 111 8.42 10.06 -21.26
C SER A 111 8.02 8.70 -20.71
N THR A 112 8.33 7.62 -21.42
CA THR A 112 8.05 6.24 -21.01
C THR A 112 8.84 5.83 -19.77
N TYR A 113 10.12 6.21 -19.71
CA TYR A 113 10.95 6.03 -18.52
C TYR A 113 10.44 6.87 -17.34
N ALA A 114 10.01 8.11 -17.59
CA ALA A 114 9.42 8.97 -16.56
C ALA A 114 8.16 8.36 -15.93
N ILE A 115 7.23 7.88 -16.76
CA ILE A 115 6.02 7.19 -16.29
C ILE A 115 6.40 5.97 -15.46
N PHE A 116 7.38 5.18 -15.90
CA PHE A 116 7.85 4.03 -15.13
C PHE A 116 8.43 4.43 -13.77
N LEU A 117 9.35 5.39 -13.73
CA LEU A 117 10.01 5.81 -12.48
C LEU A 117 8.98 6.34 -11.47
N LEU A 118 8.02 7.15 -11.92
CA LEU A 118 6.95 7.66 -11.07
C LEU A 118 6.02 6.54 -10.60
N THR A 119 5.64 5.62 -11.48
CA THR A 119 4.81 4.45 -11.11
C THR A 119 5.54 3.58 -10.11
N MET A 120 6.84 3.37 -10.29
CA MET A 120 7.71 2.62 -9.39
C MET A 120 7.70 3.24 -7.99
N VAL A 121 7.88 4.57 -7.89
CA VAL A 121 7.85 5.30 -6.62
C VAL A 121 6.47 5.25 -5.96
N CYS A 122 5.38 5.41 -6.73
CA CYS A 122 4.02 5.46 -6.21
C CYS A 122 3.51 4.09 -5.74
N VAL A 123 3.83 3.02 -6.48
CA VAL A 123 3.21 1.70 -6.31
C VAL A 123 4.08 0.78 -5.45
N PHE A 124 5.40 0.82 -5.61
CA PHE A 124 6.33 0.03 -4.80
C PHE A 124 6.72 0.81 -3.54
N SER A 125 5.76 0.91 -2.62
CA SER A 125 6.03 1.46 -1.29
C SER A 125 6.78 0.42 -0.46
N TYR A 126 8.11 0.59 -0.34
CA TYR A 126 8.98 -0.28 0.44
C TYR A 126 9.83 0.55 1.41
N PRO A 127 9.90 0.20 2.69
CA PRO A 127 10.70 0.96 3.64
C PRO A 127 12.18 0.67 3.42
N GLY A 128 12.96 1.73 3.16
CA GLY A 128 14.42 1.67 3.23
C GLY A 128 15.15 2.39 2.10
N ALA A 129 16.49 2.41 2.21
CA ALA A 129 17.37 3.01 1.21
C ALA A 129 17.35 2.28 -0.13
N LEU A 130 16.93 1.00 -0.17
CA LEU A 130 16.94 0.17 -1.37
C LEU A 130 16.14 0.77 -2.53
N ARG A 131 14.95 1.33 -2.26
CA ARG A 131 14.12 1.95 -3.31
C ARG A 131 14.82 3.15 -3.94
N ARG A 132 15.30 4.07 -3.09
CA ARG A 132 16.03 5.27 -3.53
C ARG A 132 17.30 4.88 -4.27
N ALA A 133 18.04 3.88 -3.77
CA ALA A 133 19.23 3.37 -4.43
C ALA A 133 18.91 2.78 -5.81
N LEU A 134 17.87 1.95 -5.93
CA LEU A 134 17.46 1.38 -7.22
C LEU A 134 16.99 2.43 -8.23
N GLY A 135 16.20 3.42 -7.79
CA GLY A 135 15.76 4.50 -8.68
C GLY A 135 16.90 5.41 -9.14
N VAL A 136 17.84 5.74 -8.24
CA VAL A 136 19.04 6.49 -8.62
C VAL A 136 19.95 5.66 -9.53
N ALA A 137 20.10 4.35 -9.24
CA ALA A 137 20.91 3.45 -10.05
C ALA A 137 20.31 3.25 -11.45
N SER A 138 18.98 3.09 -11.59
CA SER A 138 18.32 2.96 -12.89
C SER A 138 18.49 4.22 -13.73
N THR A 139 18.32 5.39 -13.10
CA THR A 139 18.55 6.69 -13.75
C THR A 139 19.99 6.85 -14.19
N ALA A 140 20.95 6.50 -13.33
CA ALA A 140 22.37 6.57 -13.67
C ALA A 140 22.73 5.61 -14.81
N ALA A 141 22.16 4.39 -14.80
CA ALA A 141 22.33 3.41 -15.86
C ALA A 141 21.74 3.90 -17.20
N LEU A 142 20.56 4.54 -17.17
CA LEU A 142 19.97 5.13 -18.35
C LEU A 142 20.85 6.26 -18.92
N SER A 143 21.29 7.19 -18.07
CA SER A 143 22.21 8.26 -18.48
C SER A 143 23.49 7.73 -19.10
N ALA A 144 24.11 6.73 -18.47
CA ALA A 144 25.32 6.10 -19.00
C ALA A 144 25.06 5.43 -20.36
N SER A 145 23.92 4.75 -20.52
CA SER A 145 23.52 4.15 -21.78
C SER A 145 23.31 5.21 -22.88
N ILE A 146 22.69 6.34 -22.57
CA ILE A 146 22.46 7.42 -23.53
C ILE A 146 23.81 8.02 -23.97
N LEU A 147 24.69 8.33 -23.02
CA LEU A 147 26.02 8.88 -23.31
C LEU A 147 26.85 7.93 -24.18
N TRP A 148 26.72 6.62 -23.97
CA TRP A 148 27.39 5.62 -24.79
C TRP A 148 26.93 5.61 -26.25
N PHE A 149 25.62 5.74 -26.50
CA PHE A 149 25.08 5.70 -27.87
C PHE A 149 25.20 7.03 -28.62
N ASP A 150 25.10 8.17 -27.93
CA ASP A 150 25.02 9.50 -28.54
C ASP A 150 26.35 10.27 -28.50
N GLY A 151 27.38 9.74 -27.82
CA GLY A 151 28.65 10.44 -27.60
C GLY A 151 28.53 11.71 -26.74
N GLY A 152 27.34 11.98 -26.18
CA GLY A 152 27.03 13.05 -25.23
C GLY A 152 26.53 14.37 -25.82
N SER A 153 26.70 14.61 -27.12
CA SER A 153 26.42 15.93 -27.71
C SER A 153 24.93 16.31 -27.74
N VAL A 154 24.02 15.38 -28.09
CA VAL A 154 22.58 15.65 -28.13
C VAL A 154 21.99 15.58 -26.72
N PHE A 155 22.49 14.69 -25.86
CA PHE A 155 22.01 14.55 -24.48
C PHE A 155 22.13 15.84 -23.64
N PHE A 156 23.24 16.57 -23.76
CA PHE A 156 23.43 17.83 -23.03
C PHE A 156 22.78 19.04 -23.71
N THR A 157 22.69 19.05 -25.05
CA THR A 157 22.13 20.20 -25.79
C THR A 157 20.60 20.19 -25.85
N SER A 158 19.97 19.02 -25.82
CA SER A 158 18.49 18.87 -25.87
C SER A 158 17.78 19.17 -24.55
N GLY A 159 18.51 19.39 -23.45
CA GLY A 159 17.94 19.50 -22.11
C GLY A 159 17.50 18.15 -21.50
N ALA A 160 17.72 17.03 -22.18
CA ALA A 160 17.39 15.70 -21.67
C ALA A 160 18.10 15.37 -20.35
N ALA A 161 19.38 15.78 -20.21
CA ALA A 161 20.13 15.64 -18.96
C ALA A 161 19.45 16.39 -17.79
N PHE A 162 18.97 17.61 -18.03
CA PHE A 162 18.24 18.39 -17.03
C PHE A 162 16.90 17.74 -16.68
N ASN A 163 16.14 17.30 -17.68
CA ASN A 163 14.86 16.61 -17.47
C ASN A 163 15.02 15.34 -16.63
N LEU A 164 16.07 14.56 -16.90
CA LEU A 164 16.35 13.31 -16.19
C LEU A 164 16.81 13.57 -14.75
N ALA A 165 17.61 14.62 -14.53
CA ALA A 165 17.96 15.08 -13.18
C ALA A 165 16.72 15.58 -12.41
N ALA A 166 15.89 16.43 -13.04
CA ALA A 166 14.65 16.94 -12.46
C ALA A 166 13.68 15.82 -12.11
N LEU A 167 13.50 14.86 -13.02
CA LEU A 167 12.68 13.67 -12.80
C LEU A 167 13.17 12.85 -11.60
N THR A 168 14.48 12.70 -11.44
CA THR A 168 15.07 11.97 -10.31
C THR A 168 14.86 12.71 -8.98
N VAL A 169 15.02 14.03 -8.98
CA VAL A 169 14.71 14.86 -7.82
C VAL A 169 13.24 14.74 -7.45
N VAL A 170 12.32 14.86 -8.42
CA VAL A 170 10.88 14.69 -8.21
C VAL A 170 10.57 13.29 -7.66
N ALA A 171 11.17 12.24 -8.21
CA ALA A 171 11.00 10.88 -7.73
C ALA A 171 11.45 10.73 -6.27
N LEU A 172 12.58 11.33 -5.87
CA LEU A 172 13.09 11.29 -4.49
C LEU A 172 12.24 12.12 -3.51
N LEU A 173 11.73 13.28 -3.94
CA LEU A 173 10.83 14.09 -3.14
C LEU A 173 9.48 13.39 -2.94
N LEU A 174 8.93 12.82 -4.02
CA LEU A 174 7.70 12.04 -3.98
C LEU A 174 7.86 10.78 -3.12
N ASP A 175 9.00 10.10 -3.21
CA ASP A 175 9.39 8.99 -2.36
C ASP A 175 9.27 9.36 -0.88
N ALA A 176 9.89 10.48 -0.48
CA ALA A 176 9.88 10.98 0.88
C ALA A 176 8.48 11.41 1.34
N TYR A 177 7.75 12.15 0.49
CA TYR A 177 6.39 12.62 0.79
C TYR A 177 5.41 11.45 0.98
N LEU A 178 5.39 10.49 0.05
CA LEU A 178 4.52 9.31 0.16
C LEU A 178 4.85 8.49 1.40
N MET A 179 6.13 8.40 1.77
CA MET A 179 6.55 7.68 2.96
C MET A 179 6.07 8.37 4.25
N ALA A 180 6.18 9.70 4.31
CA ALA A 180 5.66 10.49 5.43
C ALA A 180 4.14 10.37 5.55
N MET A 181 3.42 10.52 4.43
CA MET A 181 1.96 10.38 4.36
C MET A 181 1.51 8.97 4.77
N ASN A 182 2.20 7.93 4.29
CA ASN A 182 1.88 6.54 4.66
C ASN A 182 2.07 6.27 6.14
N ARG A 183 3.10 6.87 6.78
CA ARG A 183 3.30 6.79 8.23
C ARG A 183 2.17 7.47 8.99
N ALA A 184 1.84 8.72 8.63
CA ALA A 184 0.74 9.45 9.25
C ALA A 184 -0.59 8.67 9.17
N LEU A 185 -0.90 8.12 7.99
CA LEU A 185 -2.10 7.31 7.81
C LEU A 185 -2.10 6.02 8.65
N PHE A 186 -0.93 5.40 8.84
CA PHE A 186 -0.82 4.22 9.69
C PHE A 186 -1.05 4.56 11.16
N ASP A 187 -0.49 5.66 11.64
CA ASP A 187 -0.65 6.11 13.02
C ASP A 187 -2.10 6.54 13.31
N GLU A 188 -2.73 7.25 12.38
CA GLU A 188 -4.16 7.61 12.46
C GLU A 188 -5.05 6.35 12.51
N LYS A 189 -4.80 5.35 11.65
CA LYS A 189 -5.54 4.09 11.70
C LYS A 189 -5.42 3.40 13.05
N ARG A 190 -4.23 3.38 13.65
CA ARG A 190 -4.02 2.79 14.97
C ARG A 190 -4.75 3.55 16.06
N LEU A 191 -4.80 4.87 15.98
CA LEU A 191 -5.55 5.69 16.92
C LEU A 191 -7.05 5.39 16.83
N VAL A 192 -7.60 5.32 15.61
CA VAL A 192 -9.00 4.97 15.38
C VAL A 192 -9.31 3.55 15.89
N GLU A 193 -8.43 2.58 15.64
CA GLU A 193 -8.60 1.21 16.17
C GLU A 193 -8.56 1.17 17.70
N HIS A 194 -7.71 1.99 18.33
CA HIS A 194 -7.61 2.10 19.77
C HIS A 194 -8.87 2.72 20.40
N GLU A 195 -9.32 3.86 19.87
CA GLU A 195 -10.54 4.52 20.35
C GLU A 195 -11.78 3.65 20.12
N ARG A 196 -11.83 2.94 18.98
CA ARG A 196 -12.89 1.95 18.73
C ARG A 196 -12.87 0.81 19.75
N ALA A 197 -11.69 0.28 20.08
CA ALA A 197 -11.58 -0.78 21.09
C ALA A 197 -11.98 -0.28 22.49
N ARG A 198 -11.65 0.96 22.83
CA ARG A 198 -12.07 1.60 24.08
C ARG A 198 -13.58 1.80 24.14
N ALA A 199 -14.19 2.32 23.07
CA ALA A 199 -15.64 2.47 22.96
C ALA A 199 -16.36 1.13 23.05
N ASP A 200 -15.81 0.10 22.39
CA ASP A 200 -16.33 -1.27 22.46
C ASP A 200 -16.26 -1.83 23.88
N ALA A 201 -15.16 -1.62 24.61
CA ALA A 201 -15.01 -2.06 25.99
C ALA A 201 -16.04 -1.38 26.93
N VAL A 202 -16.25 -0.07 26.78
CA VAL A 202 -17.27 0.65 27.56
C VAL A 202 -18.68 0.13 27.24
N LEU A 203 -18.97 -0.11 25.96
CA LEU A 203 -20.27 -0.64 25.55
C LEU A 203 -20.52 -2.04 26.13
N PHE A 204 -19.51 -2.91 26.13
CA PHE A 204 -19.62 -4.27 26.67
C PHE A 204 -19.65 -4.30 28.21
N ASN A 205 -19.15 -3.26 28.88
CA ASN A 205 -19.33 -3.11 30.33
C ASN A 205 -20.75 -2.66 30.69
N ALA A 206 -21.41 -1.87 29.83
CA ALA A 206 -22.76 -1.37 30.07
C ALA A 206 -23.87 -2.33 29.63
N LEU A 207 -23.63 -3.14 28.58
CA LEU A 207 -24.62 -4.02 27.97
C LEU A 207 -24.06 -5.43 27.79
N PRO A 208 -24.88 -6.48 27.96
CA PRO A 208 -24.50 -7.83 27.59
C PRO A 208 -24.03 -7.92 26.14
N MET A 209 -23.00 -8.74 25.89
CA MET A 209 -22.33 -8.83 24.59
C MET A 209 -23.29 -9.09 23.41
N SER A 210 -24.35 -9.87 23.61
CA SER A 210 -25.37 -10.15 22.59
C SER A 210 -26.16 -8.89 22.19
N ILE A 211 -26.58 -8.10 23.19
CA ILE A 211 -27.34 -6.86 23.00
C ILE A 211 -26.44 -5.77 22.40
N ALA A 212 -25.22 -5.61 22.90
CA ALA A 212 -24.25 -4.66 22.37
C ALA A 212 -23.92 -4.92 20.89
N ASN A 213 -23.75 -6.18 20.50
CA ASN A 213 -23.50 -6.55 19.10
C ASN A 213 -24.71 -6.31 18.20
N GLU A 214 -25.93 -6.57 18.70
CA GLU A 214 -27.17 -6.28 17.98
C GLU A 214 -27.33 -4.77 17.74
N LEU A 215 -27.13 -3.97 18.79
CA LEU A 215 -27.16 -2.52 18.72
C LEU A 215 -26.11 -1.97 17.73
N LYS A 216 -24.87 -2.47 17.76
CA LYS A 216 -23.82 -2.05 16.81
C LYS A 216 -24.14 -2.36 15.35
N ARG A 217 -24.87 -3.45 15.08
CA ARG A 217 -25.20 -3.88 13.71
C ARG A 217 -26.43 -3.18 13.15
N ASN A 218 -27.47 -3.08 13.97
CA ASN A 218 -28.80 -2.67 13.51
C ASN A 218 -29.19 -1.26 13.97
N ASN A 219 -28.38 -0.63 14.83
CA ASN A 219 -28.69 0.62 15.52
C ASN A 219 -30.00 0.57 16.32
N ALA A 220 -30.46 -0.64 16.65
CA ALA A 220 -31.67 -0.97 17.39
C ALA A 220 -31.54 -2.36 18.01
N VAL A 221 -32.32 -2.63 19.05
CA VAL A 221 -32.39 -3.94 19.72
C VAL A 221 -33.83 -4.43 19.67
N ALA A 222 -34.05 -5.65 19.19
CA ALA A 222 -35.37 -6.26 19.15
C ALA A 222 -35.86 -6.61 20.56
N THR A 223 -37.13 -6.31 20.83
CA THR A 223 -37.77 -6.73 22.08
C THR A 223 -37.88 -8.25 22.12
N ARG A 224 -37.45 -8.85 23.24
CA ARG A 224 -37.51 -10.31 23.44
C ARG A 224 -38.43 -10.63 24.62
N ARG A 225 -39.27 -11.64 24.45
CA ARG A 225 -40.04 -12.23 25.54
C ARG A 225 -39.22 -13.35 26.17
N HIS A 226 -39.02 -13.27 27.48
CA HIS A 226 -38.38 -14.32 28.26
C HIS A 226 -39.42 -15.01 29.14
N GLU A 227 -39.70 -16.29 28.89
CA GLU A 227 -40.79 -17.02 29.58
C GLU A 227 -40.41 -17.48 31.00
N ARG A 228 -39.11 -17.60 31.29
CA ARG A 228 -38.59 -18.12 32.56
C ARG A 228 -37.47 -17.24 33.09
N VAL A 229 -37.84 -16.13 33.70
CA VAL A 229 -36.91 -15.21 34.38
C VAL A 229 -37.41 -14.93 35.80
N CYS A 230 -36.48 -14.79 36.73
CA CYS A 230 -36.73 -14.27 38.07
C CYS A 230 -36.08 -12.90 38.17
N VAL A 231 -36.77 -11.91 38.74
CA VAL A 231 -36.24 -10.57 38.98
C VAL A 231 -36.14 -10.37 40.49
N LEU A 232 -34.95 -10.05 40.98
CA LEU A 232 -34.70 -9.77 42.40
C LEU A 232 -34.55 -8.26 42.59
N PHE A 233 -35.31 -7.71 43.53
CA PHE A 233 -35.17 -6.32 43.99
C PHE A 233 -34.63 -6.35 45.43
N ILE A 234 -33.55 -5.61 45.68
CA ILE A 234 -32.92 -5.46 47.00
C ILE A 234 -32.83 -3.97 47.31
N ASP A 235 -33.08 -3.60 48.57
CA ASP A 235 -32.94 -2.23 49.07
C ASP A 235 -32.21 -2.24 50.43
N ILE A 236 -31.50 -1.15 50.74
CA ILE A 236 -30.73 -1.00 51.98
C ILE A 236 -31.61 -0.31 53.03
N VAL A 237 -31.92 -1.04 54.10
CA VAL A 237 -32.71 -0.50 55.21
C VAL A 237 -31.99 0.68 55.86
N GLY A 238 -32.68 1.81 55.99
CA GLY A 238 -32.15 3.00 56.68
C GLY A 238 -31.16 3.83 55.88
N PHE A 239 -30.98 3.58 54.58
CA PHE A 239 -30.01 4.28 53.72
C PHE A 239 -30.16 5.80 53.74
N THR A 240 -31.40 6.33 53.71
CA THR A 240 -31.65 7.78 53.71
C THR A 240 -31.05 8.48 54.94
N ARG A 241 -31.18 7.87 56.12
CA ARG A 241 -30.61 8.42 57.36
C ARG A 241 -29.09 8.35 57.33
N TYR A 242 -28.55 7.20 56.91
CA TYR A 242 -27.11 7.01 56.77
C TYR A 242 -26.49 8.06 55.84
N ALA A 243 -27.08 8.29 54.67
CA ALA A 243 -26.60 9.27 53.70
C ALA A 243 -26.69 10.73 54.19
N ALA A 244 -27.67 11.04 55.06
CA ALA A 244 -27.80 12.38 55.64
C ALA A 244 -26.76 12.67 56.74
N GLU A 245 -26.26 11.64 57.42
CA GLU A 245 -25.30 11.75 58.53
C GLU A 245 -23.83 11.62 58.08
N HIS A 246 -23.56 11.22 56.83
CA HIS A 246 -22.22 10.93 56.33
C HIS A 246 -21.82 11.82 55.15
N PRO A 247 -20.51 12.12 54.98
CA PRO A 247 -20.03 12.83 53.80
C PRO A 247 -20.23 11.98 52.53
N PRO A 248 -20.48 12.62 51.37
CA PRO A 248 -20.77 11.93 50.11
C PRO A 248 -19.75 10.85 49.71
N ASP A 249 -18.46 11.11 49.94
CA ASP A 249 -17.38 10.16 49.61
C ASP A 249 -17.47 8.86 50.43
N ALA A 250 -17.84 8.95 51.71
CA ALA A 250 -18.01 7.79 52.58
C ALA A 250 -19.23 6.95 52.16
N VAL A 251 -20.31 7.61 51.75
CA VAL A 251 -21.51 6.93 51.23
C VAL A 251 -21.20 6.20 49.93
N LEU A 252 -20.48 6.85 49.01
CA LEU A 252 -20.04 6.24 47.75
C LEU A 252 -19.16 5.01 47.98
N GLN A 253 -18.21 5.08 48.91
CA GLN A 253 -17.32 3.96 49.21
C GLN A 253 -18.06 2.73 49.74
N VAL A 254 -19.10 2.93 50.57
CA VAL A 254 -19.95 1.84 51.05
C VAL A 254 -20.75 1.22 49.92
N LEU A 255 -21.37 2.04 49.06
CA LEU A 255 -22.11 1.53 47.89
C LEU A 255 -21.20 0.75 46.95
N ASP A 256 -20.02 1.28 46.64
CA ASP A 256 -19.04 0.63 45.76
C ASP A 256 -18.60 -0.73 46.31
N THR A 257 -18.36 -0.81 47.63
CA THR A 257 -18.00 -2.07 48.31
C THR A 257 -19.14 -3.09 48.24
N VAL A 258 -20.39 -2.66 48.49
CA VAL A 258 -21.55 -3.55 48.48
C VAL A 258 -21.83 -4.06 47.06
N PHE A 259 -21.90 -3.19 46.06
CA PHE A 259 -22.19 -3.59 44.68
C PHE A 259 -21.06 -4.41 44.06
N SER A 260 -19.80 -4.06 44.32
CA SER A 260 -18.67 -4.86 43.83
C SER A 260 -18.66 -6.29 44.38
N ALA A 261 -19.11 -6.50 45.63
CA ALA A 261 -19.22 -7.84 46.21
C ALA A 261 -20.37 -8.67 45.61
N PHE A 262 -21.37 -8.03 45.00
CA PHE A 262 -22.45 -8.71 44.27
C PHE A 262 -22.10 -9.00 42.81
N ASP A 263 -21.22 -8.19 42.19
CA ASP A 263 -20.82 -8.32 40.78
C ASP A 263 -19.75 -9.41 40.52
N THR A 264 -19.06 -9.90 41.57
CA THR A 264 -18.08 -11.02 41.51
C THR A 264 -18.72 -12.40 41.64
#